data_AF-A0AAI9FV30-F1
#
_entry.id   AF-A0AAI9FV30-F1
#
_cell.length_a   1.000
_cell.length_b   1.000
_cell.length_c   1.000
_cell.angle_alpha   90.00
_cell.angle_beta   90.00
_cell.angle_gamma   90.00
#
_symmetry.space_group_name_H-M   'P 1'
#
loop_
_entity.id
_entity.type
_entity.pdbx_description
1 polymer ?
#
loop_
_entity_poly.entity_id
_entity_poly.type
_entity_poly.pdbx_seq_one_letter_code
_entity_poly.pdbx_strand_id
1 'polypeptide(L)' 'MTSTRPLYTLRILDRNGRAPDAAEQGLKDTVVVYPGEAVRLLLRFEDYTDPDLPYMYHCHILEHEDAGMMGQFTVTA' A
#
# COMPACT_ATOMS: atom_id res chain seq x y z
N MET A 1 -18.05 12.17 15.61
CA MET A 1 -17.80 12.29 14.15
C MET A 1 -16.98 11.08 13.75
N THR A 2 -17.65 9.97 13.49
CA THR A 2 -16.98 8.69 13.22
C THR A 2 -16.53 8.71 11.76
N SER A 3 -15.22 8.78 11.54
CA SER A 3 -14.64 8.67 10.20
C SER A 3 -15.05 7.32 9.60
N THR A 4 -15.90 7.33 8.58
CA THR A 4 -16.27 6.16 7.77
C THR A 4 -15.20 5.82 6.74
N ARG A 5 -14.03 6.45 6.80
CA ARG A 5 -12.93 6.20 5.88
C ARG A 5 -12.06 5.04 6.41
N PRO A 6 -11.79 4.02 5.58
CA PRO A 6 -10.93 2.91 5.99
C PRO A 6 -9.52 3.41 6.35
N LEU A 7 -9.00 2.88 7.46
CA LEU A 7 -7.91 3.45 8.28
C LEU A 7 -6.54 3.46 7.58
N TYR A 8 -6.36 2.63 6.55
CA TYR A 8 -5.13 2.54 5.76
C TYR A 8 -5.54 2.04 4.39
N THR A 9 -5.70 2.96 3.43
CA THR A 9 -6.00 2.56 2.06
C THR A 9 -5.05 3.23 1.10
N LEU A 10 -4.70 2.46 0.07
CA LEU A 10 -3.92 2.94 -1.04
C LEU A 10 -4.83 3.13 -2.26
N ARG A 11 -4.47 4.11 -3.07
CA ARG A 11 -5.03 4.32 -4.40
C ARG A 11 -3.90 4.29 -5.42
N ILE A 12 -4.12 3.61 -6.54
CA ILE A 12 -3.16 3.60 -7.65
C ILE A 12 -3.27 4.94 -8.40
N LEU A 13 -2.13 5.63 -8.57
CA LEU A 13 -2.02 6.86 -9.34
C LEU A 13 -1.72 6.56 -10.81
N ASP A 14 -0.72 5.71 -11.06
CA ASP A 14 -0.35 5.25 -12.40
C ASP A 14 0.42 3.92 -12.35
N ARG A 15 0.41 3.22 -13.49
CA ARG A 15 1.19 2.01 -13.78
C ARG A 15 2.05 2.30 -15.01
N ASN A 16 3.36 2.29 -14.86
CA ASN A 16 4.31 2.64 -15.92
C ASN A 16 4.00 4.00 -16.60
N GLY A 17 3.56 5.00 -15.83
CA GLY A 17 3.19 6.32 -16.35
C GLY A 17 1.82 6.39 -17.05
N ARG A 18 1.00 5.32 -17.00
CA ARG A 18 -0.36 5.29 -17.55
C ARG A 18 -1.40 5.20 -16.46
N ALA A 19 -2.58 5.76 -16.72
CA ALA A 19 -3.70 5.66 -15.78
C ALA A 19 -4.06 4.19 -15.50
N PRO A 20 -4.45 3.85 -14.26
CA PRO A 20 -4.84 2.49 -13.90
C PRO A 20 -6.15 2.09 -14.56
N ASP A 21 -6.34 0.78 -14.74
CA ASP A 21 -7.55 0.20 -15.30
C ASP A 21 -8.76 0.48 -14.40
N ALA A 22 -9.97 0.48 -14.98
CA ALA A 22 -11.20 0.79 -14.26
C ALA A 22 -11.43 -0.12 -13.04
N ALA A 23 -11.06 -1.41 -13.11
CA ALA A 23 -11.18 -2.37 -12.01
C ALA A 23 -10.18 -2.10 -10.86
N GLU A 24 -9.14 -1.32 -11.14
CA GLU A 24 -8.13 -0.95 -10.16
C GLU A 24 -8.39 0.42 -9.52
N GLN A 25 -9.36 1.17 -10.06
CA GLN A 25 -9.81 2.41 -9.48
C GLN A 25 -10.57 2.14 -8.19
N GLY A 26 -10.30 2.96 -7.17
CA GLY A 26 -10.86 2.83 -5.83
C GLY A 26 -9.79 2.67 -4.77
N LEU A 27 -10.25 2.34 -3.57
CA LEU A 27 -9.39 2.09 -2.41
C LEU A 27 -9.02 0.61 -2.38
N LYS A 28 -7.75 0.33 -2.08
CA LYS A 28 -7.18 -1.02 -1.99
C LYS A 28 -6.27 -1.12 -0.76
N ASP A 29 -5.83 -2.34 -0.49
CA ASP A 29 -4.75 -2.69 0.45
C ASP A 29 -3.59 -3.40 -0.26
N THR A 30 -3.88 -4.10 -1.37
CA THR A 30 -2.93 -4.92 -2.12
C THR A 30 -3.01 -4.61 -3.61
N VAL A 31 -1.87 -4.60 -4.29
CA VAL A 31 -1.76 -4.38 -5.74
C VAL A 31 -0.88 -5.44 -6.36
N VAL A 32 -1.33 -6.00 -7.49
CA VAL A 32 -0.52 -6.91 -8.30
C VAL A 32 0.49 -6.09 -9.08
N VAL A 33 1.78 -6.42 -8.95
CA VAL A 33 2.87 -5.80 -9.72
C VAL A 33 3.53 -6.88 -10.56
N TYR A 34 3.47 -6.75 -11.88
CA TYR A 34 4.05 -7.71 -12.81
C TYR A 34 5.56 -7.47 -13.02
N PRO A 35 6.31 -8.45 -13.57
CA PRO A 35 7.72 -8.27 -13.87
C PRO A 35 7.98 -7.06 -14.78
N GLY A 36 8.94 -6.21 -14.40
CA GLY A 36 9.31 -5.00 -15.15
C GLY A 36 8.32 -3.83 -15.00
N GLU A 37 7.31 -3.97 -14.14
CA GLU A 37 6.33 -2.92 -13.87
C GLU A 37 6.74 -2.02 -12.71
N ALA A 38 6.41 -0.74 -12.82
CA ALA A 38 6.42 0.24 -11.73
C ALA A 38 5.00 0.77 -11.50
N VAL A 39 4.55 0.75 -10.25
CA VAL A 39 3.24 1.28 -9.83
C VAL A 39 3.44 2.39 -8.82
N ARG A 40 2.76 3.52 -9.04
CA ARG A 40 2.76 4.67 -8.11
C ARG A 40 1.50 4.65 -7.26
N LEU A 41 1.68 4.68 -5.95
CA LEU A 41 0.60 4.60 -4.98
C LEU A 41 0.48 5.90 -4.19
N LEU A 42 -0.76 6.25 -3.84
CA LEU A 42 -1.09 7.30 -2.89
C LEU A 42 -1.69 6.66 -1.65
N LEU A 43 -1.02 6.84 -0.52
CA LEU A 43 -1.47 6.39 0.80
C LEU A 43 -1.74 7.62 1.65
N ARG A 44 -2.73 7.52 2.55
CA ARG A 44 -3.01 8.54 3.55
C ARG A 44 -3.04 7.90 4.92
N PHE A 45 -2.26 8.46 5.84
CA PHE A 45 -2.22 8.09 7.24
C PHE A 45 -2.82 9.25 8.04
N GLU A 46 -4.01 9.03 8.61
CA GLU A 46 -4.71 10.06 9.40
C GLU A 46 -4.65 9.76 10.90
N ASP A 47 -4.74 8.48 11.26
CA ASP A 47 -4.80 7.97 12.62
C ASP A 47 -3.72 6.90 12.84
N TYR A 48 -3.36 6.61 14.10
CA TYR A 48 -2.38 5.57 14.49
C TYR A 48 -0.93 5.82 14.08
N THR A 49 -0.45 7.05 14.25
CA THR A 49 0.97 7.39 14.10
C THR A 49 1.72 7.12 15.41
N ASP A 50 2.72 6.24 15.35
CA ASP A 50 3.52 5.84 16.50
C ASP A 50 4.95 5.48 16.01
N PRO A 51 6.00 6.11 16.56
CA PRO A 51 7.39 5.80 16.19
C PRO A 51 7.85 4.40 16.61
N ASP A 52 7.17 3.75 17.57
CA ASP A 52 7.53 2.45 18.11
C ASP A 52 6.67 1.30 17.53
N LEU A 53 5.63 1.61 16.75
CA LEU A 53 4.77 0.62 16.08
C LEU A 53 4.86 0.76 14.55
N PRO A 54 5.76 0.00 13.91
CA PRO A 54 5.93 0.06 12.45
C PRO A 54 4.79 -0.62 11.69
N TYR A 55 4.46 -0.07 10.52
CA TYR A 55 3.64 -0.71 9.51
C TYR A 55 4.49 -1.66 8.67
N MET A 56 3.89 -2.77 8.22
CA MET A 56 4.51 -3.71 7.29
C MET A 56 4.08 -3.43 5.86
N TYR A 57 5.00 -3.67 4.93
CA TYR A 57 4.69 -3.85 3.52
C TYR A 57 5.51 -5.02 3.00
N HIS A 58 4.88 -5.91 2.23
CA HIS A 58 5.54 -7.13 1.76
C HIS A 58 4.89 -7.64 0.48
N CYS A 59 5.58 -8.58 -0.17
CA CYS A 59 4.93 -9.38 -1.19
C CYS A 59 3.91 -10.30 -0.52
N HIS A 60 2.68 -10.34 -1.02
CA HIS A 60 1.62 -11.19 -0.45
C HIS A 60 1.68 -12.64 -0.98
N ILE A 61 2.76 -12.99 -1.71
CA ILE A 61 3.11 -14.38 -2.04
C ILE A 61 3.92 -14.91 -0.86
N LEU A 62 3.37 -15.84 -0.09
CA LEU A 62 3.90 -16.28 1.19
C LEU A 62 5.34 -16.76 1.09
N GLU A 63 5.68 -17.50 0.03
CA GLU A 63 7.04 -17.99 -0.18
C GLU A 63 8.05 -16.86 -0.38
N HIS A 64 7.62 -15.73 -0.97
CA HIS A 64 8.48 -14.56 -1.14
C HIS A 64 8.58 -13.76 0.16
N GLU A 65 7.46 -13.63 0.89
CA GLU A 65 7.43 -13.02 2.22
C GLU A 65 8.39 -13.72 3.18
N ASP A 66 8.26 -15.04 3.31
CA ASP A 66 9.08 -15.89 4.18
C ASP A 66 10.56 -15.89 3.76
N ALA A 67 10.84 -15.70 2.46
CA ALA A 67 12.19 -15.53 1.93
C ALA A 67 12.78 -14.12 2.18
N GLY A 68 12.05 -13.24 2.86
CA GLY A 68 12.52 -11.93 3.29
C GLY A 68 12.06 -10.75 2.44
N MET A 69 11.06 -10.92 1.56
CA MET A 69 10.48 -9.83 0.77
C MET A 69 9.47 -8.99 1.58
N MET A 70 9.89 -8.57 2.76
CA MET A 70 9.14 -7.78 3.73
C MET A 70 9.98 -6.57 4.17
N GLY A 71 9.32 -5.43 4.30
CA GLY A 71 9.88 -4.21 4.86
C GLY A 71 8.91 -3.57 5.85
N GLN A 72 9.43 -2.58 6.56
CA GLN A 72 8.69 -1.86 7.58
C GLN A 72 8.99 -0.37 7.54
N PHE A 73 8.01 0.45 7.92
CA PHE A 73 8.18 1.90 8.11
C PHE A 73 7.27 2.39 9.24
N THR A 74 7.71 3.44 9.93
CA THR A 74 6.92 4.11 10.97
C THR A 74 6.31 5.38 10.39
N VAL A 75 5.13 5.76 10.89
CA VAL A 75 4.52 7.06 10.59
C VAL A 75 4.50 7.86 11.88
N THR A 76 5.05 9.07 11.85
CA THR A 76 5.17 9.95 13.02
C THR A 76 4.35 11.22 12.80
N ALA A 77 3.88 11.83 13.88
CA ALA A 77 3.15 13.10 13.88
C ALA A 77 4.06 14.32 13.70
#